data_AF-A0A3S1NZY1-F1
#
_entry.id   AF-A0A3S1NZY1-F1
#
_cell.length_a   1.000
_cell.length_b   1.000
_cell.length_c   1.000
_cell.angle_alpha   90.00
_cell.angle_beta   90.00
_cell.angle_gamma   90.00
#
_symmetry.space_group_name_H-M   'P 1'
#
loop_
_entity.id
_entity.type
_entity.pdbx_description
1 polymer ?
#
loop_
_entity_poly.entity_id
_entity_poly.type
_entity_poly.pdbx_seq_one_letter_code
_entity_poly.pdbx_strand_id
1 'polypeptide(L)' 'PGSPGACKDAWDGIIKAQLDYRHMPCNFVEIMPRLDEHLRRGGKPT' A
#
# COMPACT_ATOMS: atom_id res chain seq x y z
N PRO A 1 0.39 -14.55 1.13
CA PRO A 1 0.76 -15.84 0.49
C PRO A 1 1.88 -16.53 1.30
N GLY A 2 1.83 -17.84 1.46
CA GLY A 2 2.89 -18.59 2.16
C GLY A 2 4.08 -18.98 1.27
N SER A 3 3.93 -18.91 -0.07
CA SER A 3 4.99 -19.25 -1.02
C SER A 3 5.92 -18.04 -1.27
N PRO A 4 7.25 -18.19 -1.12
CA PRO A 4 8.22 -17.15 -1.43
C PRO A 4 8.16 -16.68 -2.89
N GLY A 5 7.83 -17.57 -3.83
CA GLY A 5 7.68 -17.23 -5.25
C GLY A 5 6.55 -16.23 -5.47
N ALA A 6 5.38 -16.49 -4.89
CA ALA A 6 4.24 -15.58 -4.98
C ALA A 6 4.52 -14.21 -4.32
N CYS A 7 5.30 -14.20 -3.23
CA CYS A 7 5.73 -12.94 -2.61
C CYS A 7 6.67 -12.15 -3.53
N LYS A 8 7.61 -12.83 -4.21
CA LYS A 8 8.52 -12.20 -5.18
C LYS A 8 7.77 -11.66 -6.38
N ASP A 9 6.84 -12.42 -6.94
CA ASP A 9 6.04 -11.99 -8.09
C ASP A 9 5.18 -10.77 -7.76
N ALA A 10 4.54 -10.77 -6.59
CA ALA A 10 3.77 -9.61 -6.11
C ALA A 10 4.66 -8.38 -5.89
N TRP A 11 5.86 -8.58 -5.34
CA TRP A 11 6.83 -7.51 -5.13
C TRP A 11 7.28 -6.89 -6.46
N ASP A 12 7.79 -7.72 -7.37
CA ASP A 12 8.38 -7.29 -8.63
C ASP A 12 7.31 -6.75 -9.60
N GLY A 13 6.10 -7.32 -9.60
CA GLY A 13 5.05 -6.97 -10.56
C GLY A 13 4.12 -5.84 -10.12
N ILE A 14 3.99 -5.57 -8.81
CA ILE A 14 2.99 -4.63 -8.30
C ILE A 14 3.57 -3.71 -7.22
N ILE A 15 3.98 -4.29 -6.09
CA ILE A 15 4.21 -3.54 -4.85
C ILE A 15 5.38 -2.56 -5.01
N LYS A 16 6.45 -2.96 -5.70
CA LYS A 16 7.63 -2.11 -5.91
C LYS A 16 7.29 -0.80 -6.63
N ALA A 17 6.51 -0.86 -7.70
CA ALA A 17 6.12 0.33 -8.45
C ALA A 17 5.13 1.21 -7.67
N GLN A 18 4.18 0.60 -6.97
CA GLN A 18 3.19 1.34 -6.19
C GLN A 18 3.77 2.02 -4.94
N LEU A 19 4.91 1.56 -4.42
CA LEU A 19 5.65 2.21 -3.33
C LEU A 19 6.74 3.17 -3.80
N ASP A 20 6.95 3.33 -5.12
CA ASP A 20 7.84 4.35 -5.67
C ASP A 20 7.06 5.66 -5.88
N TYR A 21 7.42 6.72 -5.15
CA TYR A 21 6.76 8.02 -5.25
C TYR A 21 6.88 8.67 -6.65
N ARG A 22 7.81 8.21 -7.49
CA ARG A 22 8.00 8.71 -8.86
C ARG A 22 7.09 8.00 -9.87
N HIS A 23 6.38 6.96 -9.44
CA HIS A 23 5.45 6.24 -10.28
C HIS A 23 4.21 7.11 -10.53
N MET A 24 3.90 7.29 -11.81
CA MET A 24 2.80 8.12 -12.31
C MET A 24 1.84 7.26 -13.15
N PRO A 25 0.57 7.65 -13.27
CA PRO A 25 -0.04 8.91 -12.82
C PRO A 25 -0.44 8.93 -11.35
N CYS A 26 -0.35 7.80 -10.64
CA CYS A 26 -0.62 7.71 -9.20
C CYS A 26 0.10 6.53 -8.55
N ASN A 27 0.19 6.53 -7.21
CA ASN A 27 0.80 5.45 -6.42
C ASN A 27 0.28 5.42 -4.96
N PHE A 28 0.73 4.46 -4.15
CA PHE A 28 0.27 4.34 -2.76
C PHE A 28 0.78 5.44 -1.84
N VAL A 29 1.95 6.02 -2.12
CA VAL A 29 2.53 7.10 -1.31
C VAL A 29 1.62 8.33 -1.35
N GLU A 30 1.03 8.65 -2.50
CA GLU A 30 0.09 9.76 -2.66
C GLU A 30 -1.18 9.61 -1.83
N ILE A 31 -1.61 8.38 -1.55
CA ILE A 31 -2.84 8.10 -0.79
C ILE A 31 -2.58 7.77 0.69
N MET A 32 -1.32 7.68 1.14
CA MET A 32 -0.98 7.40 2.55
C MET A 32 -1.68 8.32 3.57
N PRO A 33 -1.91 9.63 3.31
CA PRO A 33 -2.66 10.49 4.24
C PRO A 33 -4.08 9.98 4.55
N ARG A 34 -4.63 9.10 3.70
CA ARG A 34 -5.96 8.52 3.88
C ARG A 34 -5.97 7.30 4.81
N LEU A 35 -4.81 6.77 5.21
CA LEU A 35 -4.71 5.59 6.07
C LEU A 35 -5.37 5.83 7.44
N ASP A 36 -5.28 7.07 7.95
CA ASP A 36 -5.84 7.46 9.25
C ASP A 36 -7.30 7.93 9.17
N GLU A 37 -7.96 7.89 8.00
CA GLU A 37 -9.35 8.34 7.85
C GLU A 37 -10.29 7.59 8.81
N HIS A 38 -10.04 6.30 9.06
CA HIS A 38 -10.86 5.49 9.97
C HIS A 38 -10.71 5.91 11.44
N LEU A 39 -9.57 6.49 11.84
CA LEU A 39 -9.35 6.99 13.21
C LEU A 39 -10.23 8.21 13.47
N ARG A 40 -10.42 9.07 12.45
CA ARG A 40 -11.24 10.29 12.53
C ARG A 40 -12.74 10.01 12.53
N ARG A 41 -13.17 8.86 11.96
CA ARG A 41 -14.59 8.44 11.89
C ARG A 41 -15.11 7.75 13.15
N GLY A 42 -14.31 7.66 14.21
CA GLY A 42 -14.73 7.08 15.51
C GLY A 42 -14.30 5.63 15.72
N GLY A 43 -13.19 5.19 15.10
CA GLY A 43 -12.60 3.88 15.39
C GLY A 43 -12.23 3.78 16.87
N LYS A 44 -12.99 3.01 17.64
CA LYS A 44 -12.59 2.64 19.01
C LYS A 44 -11.25 1.91 18.93
N PRO A 45 -10.24 2.29 19.73
CA PRO A 45 -9.06 1.46 19.89
C PRO A 45 -9.52 0.16 20.56
N THR A 46 -9.34 -0.97 19.87
CA THR A 46 -9.40 -2.30 20.47
C THR A 46 -8.16 -2.54 21.33
#